data_AF-A0A9W7III3-F1
#
_entry.id   AF-A0A9W7III3-F1
#
_cell.length_a   1.000
_cell.length_b   1.000
_cell.length_c   1.000
_cell.angle_alpha   90.00
_cell.angle_beta   90.00
_cell.angle_gamma   90.00
#
_symmetry.space_group_name_H-M   'P 1'
#
loop_
_entity.id
_entity.type
_entity.pdbx_description
1 polymer ?
#
loop_
_entity_poly.entity_id
_entity_poly.type
_entity_poly.pdbx_seq_one_letter_code
_entity_poly.pdbx_strand_id
1 'polypeptide(L)'
;MVEKVESLQKNHTWELARLPEGKKAIGCKLVYKRKLAVSEKEGGKFKARLVAKSFSQQKEVDYDEIFSHVVRHTSIRAFLALVASSDLHLEQMDVKTTFLHGDLEEHVYMQQP
;
A
#
# COMPACT_ATOMS: atom_id res chain seq x y z
N MET A 1 2.23 -14.56 -8.88
CA MET A 1 1.42 -13.62 -9.70
C MET A 1 -0.05 -13.76 -9.34
N VAL A 2 -0.55 -15.00 -9.37
CA VAL A 2 -1.89 -15.42 -8.93
C VAL A 2 -2.22 -14.91 -7.51
N GLU A 3 -1.36 -15.16 -6.51
CA GLU A 3 -1.60 -14.71 -5.12
C GLU A 3 -1.88 -13.20 -4.96
N LYS A 4 -1.27 -12.33 -5.79
CA LYS A 4 -1.48 -10.88 -5.68
C LYS A 4 -2.82 -10.46 -6.31
N VAL A 5 -3.21 -11.08 -7.41
CA VAL A 5 -4.51 -10.80 -8.05
C VAL A 5 -5.65 -11.34 -7.19
N GLU A 6 -5.50 -12.54 -6.65
CA GLU A 6 -6.47 -13.17 -5.74
C GLU A 6 -6.67 -12.36 -4.46
N SER A 7 -5.60 -11.82 -3.85
CA SER A 7 -5.75 -10.96 -2.67
C SER A 7 -6.45 -9.64 -2.99
N LEU A 8 -6.21 -9.05 -4.16
CA LEU A 8 -6.94 -7.85 -4.59
C LEU A 8 -8.43 -8.11 -4.86
N GLN A 9 -8.76 -9.27 -5.46
CA GLN A 9 -10.13 -9.71 -5.68
C GLN A 9 -10.86 -10.02 -4.37
N LYS A 10 -10.20 -10.75 -3.45
CA LYS A 10 -10.76 -11.08 -2.14
C LYS A 10 -11.09 -9.83 -1.32
N ASN A 11 -10.30 -8.78 -1.48
CA ASN A 11 -10.50 -7.51 -0.78
C ASN A 11 -11.42 -6.54 -1.55
N HIS A 12 -12.01 -6.96 -2.68
CA HIS A 12 -12.91 -6.14 -3.51
C HIS A 12 -12.37 -4.74 -3.83
N THR A 13 -11.06 -4.65 -4.07
CA THR A 13 -10.33 -3.37 -4.18
C THR A 13 -10.45 -2.69 -5.56
N TRP A 14 -11.00 -3.39 -6.55
CA TRP A 14 -11.14 -2.88 -7.92
C TRP A 14 -12.25 -3.62 -8.67
N GLU A 15 -12.77 -2.96 -9.70
CA GLU A 15 -13.67 -3.56 -10.68
C GLU A 15 -13.22 -3.22 -12.10
N LEU A 16 -13.60 -4.06 -13.07
CA LEU A 16 -13.32 -3.80 -14.47
C LEU A 16 -14.35 -2.81 -15.02
N ALA A 17 -13.92 -1.61 -15.35
CA ALA A 17 -14.77 -0.56 -15.91
C ALA A 17 -14.27 -0.08 -17.28
N ARG A 18 -15.20 0.44 -18.10
CA ARG A 18 -14.84 1.22 -19.29
C ARG A 18 -14.40 2.60 -18.86
N LEU A 19 -13.34 3.13 -19.48
CA LEU A 19 -12.85 4.48 -19.18
C LEU A 19 -13.90 5.52 -19.64
N PRO A 20 -14.44 6.36 -18.75
CA PRO A 20 -15.36 7.43 -19.13
C PRO A 20 -14.67 8.49 -19.99
N GLU A 21 -15.45 9.17 -20.82
CA GLU A 21 -14.95 10.27 -21.64
C GLU A 21 -14.43 11.41 -20.75
N GLY A 22 -13.25 11.94 -21.07
CA GLY A 22 -12.59 13.00 -20.28
C GLY A 22 -11.80 12.53 -19.06
N LYS A 23 -11.82 11.25 -18.69
CA LYS A 23 -10.96 10.69 -17.63
C LYS A 23 -9.66 10.10 -18.20
N LYS A 24 -8.57 10.20 -17.45
CA LYS A 24 -7.26 9.63 -17.81
C LYS A 24 -6.98 8.38 -16.99
N ALA A 25 -6.65 7.28 -17.67
CA ALA A 25 -6.20 6.07 -17.01
C ALA A 25 -4.71 6.16 -16.64
N ILE A 26 -4.39 5.80 -15.40
CA ILE A 26 -3.01 5.69 -14.91
C ILE A 26 -2.40 4.41 -15.46
N GLY A 27 -1.22 4.51 -16.06
CA GLY A 27 -0.49 3.31 -16.48
C GLY A 27 0.00 2.51 -15.28
N CYS A 28 0.32 1.23 -15.45
CA CYS A 28 0.92 0.42 -14.39
C CYS A 28 2.21 -0.27 -14.86
N LYS A 29 2.98 -0.79 -13.91
CA LYS A 29 4.18 -1.60 -14.14
C LYS A 29 4.26 -2.72 -13.13
N LEU A 30 4.61 -3.91 -13.61
CA LEU A 30 4.97 -5.04 -12.74
C LEU A 30 6.46 -4.95 -12.39
N VAL A 31 6.74 -4.85 -11.09
CA VAL A 31 8.09 -4.87 -10.53
C VAL A 31 8.33 -6.22 -9.88
N TYR A 32 9.34 -6.94 -10.37
CA TYR A 32 9.75 -8.22 -9.82
C TYR A 32 11.00 -8.03 -8.97
N LYS A 33 10.96 -8.51 -7.73
CA LYS A 33 12.11 -8.52 -6.83
C LYS A 33 12.34 -9.93 -6.30
N ARG A 34 13.52 -10.48 -6.57
CA ARG A 34 14.00 -11.69 -5.91
C ARG A 34 14.51 -11.29 -4.53
N LYS A 35 13.99 -11.92 -3.48
CA LYS A 35 14.55 -11.86 -2.14
C LYS A 35 15.44 -13.09 -1.99
N LEU A 36 16.75 -12.87 -1.80
CA LEU A 36 17.67 -13.95 -1.48
C LEU A 36 17.26 -14.60 -0.15
N ALA A 37 17.45 -15.91 -0.06
CA ALA A 37 17.14 -16.66 1.14
C ALA A 37 18.01 -16.14 2.28
N VAL A 38 17.39 -15.79 3.42
CA VAL A 38 18.11 -15.33 4.61
C VAL A 38 18.62 -16.53 5.42
N SER A 39 18.06 -17.71 5.19
CA SER A 39 18.52 -19.00 5.72
C SER A 39 18.22 -20.13 4.73
N GLU A 40 18.93 -21.26 4.82
CA GLU A 40 18.74 -22.43 3.93
C GLU A 40 17.29 -22.95 3.91
N LYS A 41 16.55 -22.80 5.02
CA LYS A 41 15.15 -23.23 5.14
C LYS A 41 14.14 -22.32 4.46
N GLU A 42 14.47 -21.06 4.18
CA GLU A 42 13.46 -20.07 3.77
C GLU A 42 13.21 -20.01 2.26
N GLY A 43 14.08 -20.63 1.45
CA GLY A 43 14.03 -20.59 -0.01
C GLY A 43 14.12 -19.16 -0.58
N GLY A 44 14.54 -19.03 -1.84
CA GLY A 44 14.47 -17.73 -2.53
C GLY A 44 13.02 -17.33 -2.78
N LYS A 45 12.54 -16.22 -2.22
CA LYS A 45 11.16 -15.72 -2.43
C LYS A 45 11.12 -14.72 -3.57
N PHE A 46 10.27 -14.95 -4.56
CA PHE A 46 9.99 -13.98 -5.63
C PHE A 46 8.79 -13.12 -5.24
N LYS A 47 8.98 -11.80 -5.15
CA LYS A 47 7.88 -10.85 -4.91
C LYS A 47 7.59 -10.09 -6.20
N ALA A 48 6.35 -10.19 -6.67
CA ALA A 48 5.82 -9.36 -7.75
C ALA A 48 4.98 -8.23 -7.15
N ARG A 49 5.19 -7.00 -7.60
CA ARG A 49 4.40 -5.84 -7.20
C ARG A 49 3.86 -5.15 -8.45
N LEU A 50 2.54 -5.18 -8.63
CA LEU A 50 1.85 -4.19 -9.46
C LEU A 50 2.00 -2.80 -8.81
N VAL A 51 2.52 -1.83 -9.56
CA VAL A 51 2.77 -0.45 -9.13
C VAL A 51 2.17 0.50 -10.17
N ALA A 52 1.40 1.49 -9.72
CA ALA A 52 0.89 2.55 -10.58
C ALA A 52 2.03 3.47 -11.03
N LYS A 53 1.99 3.92 -12.28
CA LYS A 53 2.91 4.92 -12.83
C LYS A 53 2.42 6.30 -12.39
N SER A 54 2.91 6.75 -11.23
CA SER A 54 2.46 7.98 -10.56
C SER A 54 2.90 9.29 -11.22
N PHE A 55 3.69 9.25 -12.30
CA PHE A 55 4.19 10.46 -12.97
C PHE A 55 3.11 11.26 -13.71
N SER A 56 1.88 10.76 -13.76
CA SER A 56 0.74 11.44 -14.40
C SER A 56 -0.07 12.31 -13.43
N GLN A 57 0.28 12.35 -12.15
CA GLN A 57 -0.46 13.11 -11.13
C GLN A 57 -0.31 14.62 -11.35
N GLN A 58 -1.42 15.33 -11.51
CA GLN A 58 -1.48 16.79 -11.59
C GLN A 58 -1.79 17.36 -10.20
N LYS A 59 -0.92 18.26 -9.71
CA LYS A 59 -1.16 19.03 -8.48
C LYS A 59 -2.46 19.84 -8.64
N GLU A 60 -3.28 19.95 -7.60
CA GLU A 60 -4.61 20.62 -7.61
C GLU A 60 -5.71 19.85 -8.39
N VAL A 61 -5.42 18.64 -8.87
CA VAL A 61 -6.38 17.78 -9.57
C VAL A 61 -6.41 16.37 -8.98
N ASP A 62 -5.24 15.80 -8.71
CA ASP A 62 -5.08 14.39 -8.28
C ASP A 62 -4.46 14.24 -6.87
N TYR A 63 -4.04 15.34 -6.24
CA TYR A 63 -3.57 15.36 -4.85
C TYR A 63 -3.55 16.78 -4.28
N ASP A 64 -4.40 17.03 -3.28
CA ASP A 64 -4.33 18.22 -2.41
C ASP A 64 -3.76 17.89 -1.02
N GLU A 65 -3.78 16.62 -0.64
CA GLU A 65 -3.30 16.15 0.66
C GLU A 65 -2.09 15.22 0.52
N ILE A 66 -0.95 15.61 1.11
CA ILE A 66 0.26 14.77 1.16
C ILE A 66 0.24 13.99 2.47
N PHE A 67 -0.31 12.78 2.45
CA PHE A 67 -0.20 11.86 3.59
C PHE A 67 1.15 11.16 3.59
N SER A 68 2.09 11.69 4.38
CA SER A 68 3.29 10.94 4.76
C SER A 68 3.06 10.27 6.11
N HIS A 69 2.87 8.94 6.12
CA HIS A 69 2.66 8.16 7.33
C HIS A 69 3.99 7.89 8.08
N VAL A 70 4.83 8.92 8.26
CA VAL A 70 6.07 8.80 9.02
C VAL A 70 5.81 9.31 10.43
N VAL A 71 5.56 8.37 11.34
CA VAL A 71 5.48 8.68 12.77
C VAL A 71 6.86 9.16 13.24
N ARG A 72 6.89 10.32 13.93
CA ARG A 72 8.14 10.85 14.49
C ARG A 72 8.61 9.97 15.65
N HIS A 73 9.92 9.69 15.73
CA HIS A 73 10.50 8.93 16.84
C HIS A 73 10.23 9.56 18.21
N THR A 74 10.11 10.88 18.28
CA THR A 74 9.72 11.60 19.51
C THR A 74 8.34 11.17 20.00
N SER A 75 7.38 11.02 19.09
CA SER A 75 6.02 10.58 19.40
C SER A 75 5.99 9.13 19.88
N ILE A 76 6.76 8.23 19.23
CA ILE A 76 6.88 6.83 19.66
C ILE A 76 7.45 6.76 21.08
N ARG A 77 8.52 7.52 21.38
CA ARG A 77 9.13 7.53 22.71
C ARG A 77 8.18 8.07 23.78
N ALA A 78 7.45 9.14 23.49
CA ALA A 78 6.47 9.70 24.42
C ALA A 78 5.34 8.69 24.71
N PHE A 79 4.84 8.00 23.68
CA PHE A 79 3.84 6.96 23.83
C PHE A 79 4.34 5.78 24.68
N LEU A 80 5.54 5.27 24.40
CA LEU A 80 6.14 4.19 25.20
C LEU A 80 6.39 4.61 26.66
N ALA A 81 6.80 5.86 26.88
CA ALA A 81 6.98 6.39 28.23
C ALA A 81 5.65 6.43 29.01
N LEU A 82 4.55 6.80 28.37
CA LEU A 82 3.20 6.79 28.95
C LEU A 82 2.71 5.39 29.30
N VAL A 83 2.94 4.42 28.41
CA VAL A 83 2.61 3.01 28.63
C VAL A 83 3.39 2.50 29.85
N ALA A 84 4.70 2.76 29.90
CA ALA A 84 5.56 2.33 30.99
C ALA A 84 5.21 3.01 32.33
N SER A 85 4.91 4.32 32.33
CA SER A 85 4.54 5.04 33.55
C SER A 85 3.20 4.60 34.13
N SER A 86 2.32 4.08 33.29
CA SER A 86 0.96 3.68 33.65
C SER A 86 0.82 2.16 33.82
N ASP A 87 1.94 1.42 33.77
CA ASP A 87 2.02 -0.05 33.84
C ASP A 87 1.03 -0.76 32.87
N LEU A 88 0.94 -0.24 31.65
CA LEU A 88 0.01 -0.74 30.63
C LEU A 88 0.65 -1.81 29.75
N HIS A 89 -0.15 -2.78 29.29
CA HIS A 89 0.28 -3.74 28.28
C HIS A 89 0.25 -3.13 26.88
N LEU A 90 1.30 -3.37 26.09
CA LEU A 90 1.39 -2.92 24.70
C LEU A 90 1.50 -4.13 23.77
N GLU A 91 0.56 -4.22 22.83
CA GLU A 91 0.60 -5.18 21.74
C GLU A 91 0.84 -4.47 20.41
N GLN A 92 1.69 -5.06 19.56
CA GLN A 92 1.97 -4.56 18.22
C GLN A 92 1.35 -5.50 17.19
N MET A 93 0.50 -4.95 16.32
CA MET A 93 -0.05 -5.67 15.17
C MET A 93 0.59 -5.16 13.87
N ASP A 94 1.41 -5.99 13.23
CA ASP A 94 1.91 -5.73 11.88
C ASP A 94 0.89 -6.21 10.84
N VAL A 95 0.18 -5.27 10.22
CA VAL A 95 -0.81 -5.57 9.18
C VAL A 95 -0.07 -5.79 7.87
N LYS A 96 -0.14 -7.01 7.31
CA LYS A 96 0.53 -7.38 6.04
C LYS A 96 0.18 -6.49 4.84
N THR A 97 -0.94 -5.77 4.90
CA THR A 97 -1.46 -4.89 3.84
C THR A 97 -2.09 -3.64 4.44
N THR A 98 -1.26 -2.73 4.94
CA THR A 98 -1.70 -1.43 5.50
C THR A 98 -2.34 -0.48 4.48
N PHE A 99 -2.24 -0.75 3.18
CA PHE A 99 -2.81 0.08 2.11
C PHE A 99 -4.33 -0.12 1.88
N LEU A 100 -5.02 -0.94 2.68
CA LEU A 100 -6.36 -1.45 2.32
C LEU A 100 -7.52 -1.01 3.23
N HIS A 101 -7.28 -0.11 4.19
CA HIS A 101 -8.32 0.29 5.16
C HIS A 101 -8.62 1.79 5.16
N GLY A 102 -8.17 2.53 4.13
CA GLY A 102 -8.60 3.90 3.89
C GLY A 102 -9.60 3.90 2.74
N ASP A 103 -10.73 4.55 2.93
CA ASP A 103 -11.66 4.84 1.85
C ASP A 103 -11.03 5.89 0.92
N LEU A 104 -11.13 5.66 -0.39
CA LEU A 104 -10.71 6.62 -1.40
C LEU A 104 -11.95 7.32 -1.93
N GLU A 105 -12.07 8.63 -1.70
CA GLU A 105 -13.19 9.42 -2.21
C GLU A 105 -13.10 9.60 -3.74
N GLU A 106 -11.88 9.59 -4.30
CA GLU A 106 -11.67 9.79 -5.73
C GLU A 106 -11.82 8.51 -6.55
N HIS A 107 -12.38 8.66 -7.76
CA HIS A 107 -12.44 7.57 -8.73
C HIS A 107 -11.17 7.55 -9.58
N VAL A 108 -10.34 6.53 -9.36
CA VAL A 108 -9.08 6.34 -10.08
C VAL A 108 -9.21 5.20 -11.10
N TYR A 109 -8.85 5.48 -12.35
CA TYR A 109 -8.80 4.49 -13.41
C TYR A 109 -7.36 4.06 -13.66
N MET A 110 -7.11 2.76 -13.77
CA MET A 110 -5.79 2.21 -14.09
C MET A 110 -5.87 1.31 -15.32
N GLN A 111 -4.89 1.39 -16.20
CA GLN A 111 -4.75 0.46 -17.31
C GLN A 111 -4.49 -0.96 -16.78
N GLN A 112 -5.08 -1.95 -17.43
CA GLN A 112 -4.79 -3.35 -17.09
C GLN A 112 -3.29 -3.65 -17.34
N PRO A 113 -2.63 -4.40 -16.44
CA PRO A 113 -1.23 -4.78 -16.58
C PRO A 113 -0.94 -5.72 -17.75
#